data_AF-A0A7C4XT99-F1
#
_entry.id   AF-A0A7C4XT99-F1
#
_cell.length_a   1.000
_cell.length_b   1.000
_cell.length_c   1.000
_cell.angle_alpha   90.00
_cell.angle_beta   90.00
_cell.angle_gamma   90.00
#
_symmetry.space_group_name_H-M   'P 1'
#
loop_
_entity.id
_entity.type
_entity.pdbx_description
1 polymer ?
#
loop_
_entity_poly.entity_id
_entity_poly.type
_entity_poly.pdbx_seq_one_letter_code
_entity_poly.pdbx_strand_id
1 'polypeptide(L)'
;MDVTVGKLIFFVDTESRIAFYFLCTAESTEVSLGGLEKNRMSAQEQYQVEWLELEKLKDVTFIPAPAKDAIFKYLENPDQPAFFFTTNQ
;
A
#
# COMPACT_ATOMS: atom_id res chain seq x y z
N MET A 1 10.70 3.74 -11.86
CA MET A 1 9.92 4.81 -11.23
C MET A 1 10.84 5.47 -10.22
N ASP A 2 11.10 6.76 -10.41
CA ASP A 2 11.83 7.56 -9.43
C ASP A 2 10.84 8.07 -8.40
N VAL A 3 11.03 7.63 -7.15
CA VAL A 3 10.13 7.91 -6.03
C VAL A 3 10.94 8.47 -4.89
N THR A 4 10.50 9.61 -4.36
CA THR A 4 10.97 10.08 -3.08
C THR A 4 10.04 9.57 -1.99
N VAL A 5 10.56 8.64 -1.18
CA VAL A 5 9.87 8.13 0.00
C VAL A 5 9.87 9.20 1.07
N GLY A 6 8.69 9.58 1.55
CA GLY A 6 8.51 10.59 2.59
C GLY A 6 8.27 9.96 3.95
N LYS A 7 7.07 10.17 4.49
CA LYS A 7 6.68 9.85 5.87
C LYS A 7 6.05 8.46 5.97
N LEU A 8 6.37 7.71 7.03
CA LEU A 8 5.58 6.54 7.45
C LEU A 8 4.18 7.02 7.89
N ILE A 9 3.13 6.52 7.23
CA ILE A 9 1.74 6.91 7.55
C ILE A 9 1.10 5.96 8.57
N PHE A 10 1.34 4.66 8.43
CA PHE A 10 0.92 3.65 9.39
C PHE A 10 1.65 2.33 9.12
N PHE A 11 1.51 1.38 10.04
CA PHE A 11 1.88 -0.01 9.81
C PHE A 11 0.80 -0.94 10.33
N VAL A 12 0.67 -2.08 9.65
CA VAL A 12 -0.30 -3.12 9.96
C VAL A 12 0.46 -4.38 10.37
N ASP A 13 0.16 -4.89 11.55
CA ASP A 13 0.60 -6.20 12.02
C ASP A 13 -0.61 -7.16 12.03
N THR A 14 -0.47 -8.24 11.28
CA THR A 14 -1.43 -9.33 11.24
C THR A 14 -0.70 -10.61 11.54
N GLU A 15 -1.41 -11.66 11.93
CA GLU A 15 -0.84 -12.99 12.19
C GLU A 15 0.12 -13.49 11.09
N SER A 16 -0.15 -13.12 9.83
CA SER A 16 0.61 -13.61 8.67
C SER A 16 1.69 -12.66 8.15
N ARG A 17 1.64 -11.37 8.52
CA ARG A 17 2.53 -10.34 7.94
C ARG A 17 2.53 -9.05 8.74
N ILE A 18 3.69 -8.40 8.71
CA ILE A 18 3.86 -6.99 9.08
C ILE A 18 4.06 -6.20 7.79
N ALA A 19 3.31 -5.10 7.62
CA ALA A 19 3.39 -4.24 6.43
C ALA A 19 3.48 -2.76 6.83
N PHE A 20 4.44 -2.05 6.23
CA PHE A 20 4.69 -0.62 6.46
C PHE A 20 4.22 0.19 5.26
N TYR A 21 3.47 1.27 5.51
CA TYR A 21 2.93 2.14 4.48
C TYR A 21 3.54 3.52 4.57
N PHE A 22 4.08 4.01 3.46
CA PHE A 22 4.76 5.30 3.36
C PHE A 22 4.04 6.20 2.37
N LEU A 23 3.98 7.49 2.69
CA LEU A 23 3.62 8.52 1.73
C LEU A 23 4.83 8.79 0.84
N CYS A 24 4.61 8.74 -0.47
CA CYS A 24 5.65 8.90 -1.47
C CYS A 24 5.25 9.98 -2.48
N THR A 25 6.25 10.60 -3.11
CA THR A 25 6.06 11.46 -4.27
C THR A 25 6.79 10.84 -5.46
N ALA A 26 6.12 10.79 -6.62
CA ALA A 26 6.69 10.24 -7.84
C ALA A 26 6.84 11.38 -8.87
N GLU A 27 8.00 11.46 -9.51
CA GLU A 27 8.26 12.46 -10.56
C GLU A 27 7.72 12.01 -11.92
N SER A 28 7.44 10.71 -12.08
CA SER A 28 6.90 10.11 -13.29
C SER A 28 5.67 9.26 -12.96
N THR A 29 4.71 9.26 -13.89
CA THR A 29 3.51 8.41 -13.85
C THR A 29 3.75 7.06 -14.53
N GLU A 30 4.92 6.80 -15.10
CA GLU A 30 5.23 5.48 -15.66
C GLU A 30 5.54 4.48 -14.54
N VAL A 31 4.69 3.46 -14.43
CA VAL A 31 4.84 2.37 -13.46
C VAL A 31 5.12 1.07 -14.19
N SER A 32 6.03 0.28 -13.65
CA SER A 32 6.29 -1.07 -14.12
C SER A 32 6.66 -1.96 -12.96
N LEU A 33 6.28 -3.23 -13.06
CA LEU A 33 6.67 -4.23 -12.07
C LEU A 33 8.17 -4.51 -12.19
N GLY A 34 8.87 -4.44 -11.07
CA GLY A 34 10.29 -4.76 -10.96
C GLY A 34 10.59 -5.72 -9.81
N GLY A 35 11.87 -5.95 -9.56
CA GLY A 35 12.35 -6.69 -8.39
C GLY A 35 11.87 -8.14 -8.31
N LEU A 36 11.75 -8.65 -7.08
CA LEU A 36 11.32 -10.02 -6.80
C LEU A 36 9.89 -10.29 -7.29
N GLU A 37 9.03 -9.28 -7.26
CA GLU A 37 7.62 -9.47 -7.61
C GLU A 37 7.43 -9.70 -9.11
N LYS A 38 8.27 -9.10 -9.94
CA LYS A 38 8.39 -9.47 -11.36
C LYS A 38 8.82 -10.93 -11.53
N ASN A 39 9.74 -11.41 -10.71
CA ASN A 39 10.27 -12.77 -10.78
C ASN A 39 9.30 -13.83 -10.22
N ARG A 40 8.30 -13.41 -9.41
CA ARG A 40 7.25 -14.28 -8.87
C ARG A 40 6.08 -14.51 -9.82
N MET A 41 6.01 -13.78 -10.94
CA MET A 41 4.95 -14.00 -11.92
C MET A 41 4.99 -15.42 -12.47
N SER A 42 3.87 -16.13 -12.36
CA SER A 42 3.66 -17.47 -12.90
C SER A 42 2.39 -17.49 -13.75
N ALA A 43 2.11 -18.57 -14.47
CA ALA A 43 0.88 -18.66 -15.27
C ALA A 43 -0.40 -18.50 -14.42
N GLN A 44 -0.32 -18.79 -13.11
CA GLN A 44 -1.41 -18.72 -12.15
C GLN A 44 -1.40 -17.41 -11.34
N GLU A 45 -0.23 -16.78 -11.16
CA GLU A 45 -0.06 -15.57 -10.38
C GLU A 45 0.49 -14.44 -11.26
N GLN A 46 -0.41 -13.56 -11.68
CA GLN A 46 -0.09 -12.40 -12.50
C GLN A 46 -0.18 -11.14 -11.65
N TYR A 47 0.88 -10.34 -11.65
CA TYR A 47 0.93 -9.06 -10.96
C TYR A 47 0.93 -7.95 -12.00
N GLN A 48 0.08 -6.95 -11.79
CA GLN A 48 0.04 -5.74 -12.60
C GLN A 48 0.16 -4.53 -11.68
N VAL A 49 0.80 -3.48 -12.17
CA VAL A 49 0.92 -2.21 -11.44
C VAL A 49 0.04 -1.21 -12.16
N GLU A 50 -0.82 -0.55 -11.41
CA GLU A 50 -1.75 0.45 -11.92
C GLU A 50 -1.83 1.64 -10.98
N TRP A 51 -2.17 2.80 -11.54
CA TRP A 51 -2.62 3.94 -10.75
C TRP A 51 -4.12 3.81 -10.52
N LEU A 52 -4.52 3.90 -9.25
CA LEU A 52 -5.90 3.87 -8.86
C LEU A 52 -6.34 5.25 -8.37
N GLU A 53 -7.46 5.73 -8.90
CA GLU A 53 -8.13 6.93 -8.39
C GLU A 53 -8.64 6.70 -6.95
N LEU A 54 -8.56 7.72 -6.10
CA LEU A 54 -8.90 7.58 -4.69
C LEU A 54 -10.36 7.13 -4.48
N GLU A 55 -11.29 7.56 -5.33
CA GLU A 55 -12.71 7.18 -5.24
C GLU A 55 -12.95 5.69 -5.48
N LYS A 56 -12.03 5.02 -6.21
CA LYS A 56 -12.10 3.58 -6.53
C LYS A 56 -11.52 2.69 -5.43
N LEU A 57 -10.84 3.26 -4.42
CA LEU A 57 -10.27 2.49 -3.30
C LEU A 57 -11.33 1.64 -2.59
N LYS A 58 -12.58 2.11 -2.54
CA LYS A 58 -13.70 1.39 -1.91
C LYS A 58 -14.05 0.07 -2.59
N ASP A 59 -13.72 -0.09 -3.87
CA ASP A 59 -14.09 -1.26 -4.67
C ASP A 59 -12.94 -2.28 -4.79
N VAL A 60 -11.75 -1.92 -4.29
CA VAL A 60 -10.55 -2.77 -4.36
C VAL A 60 -10.35 -3.58 -3.08
N THR A 61 -9.87 -4.80 -3.27
CA THR A 61 -9.45 -5.71 -2.20
C THR A 61 -8.01 -5.40 -1.80
N PHE A 62 -7.80 -5.13 -0.51
CA PHE A 62 -6.47 -4.90 0.06
C PHE A 62 -5.97 -6.14 0.79
N ILE A 63 -4.66 -6.38 0.69
CA ILE A 63 -3.98 -7.43 1.45
C ILE A 63 -2.78 -6.79 2.17
N PRO A 64 -2.77 -6.70 3.51
CA PRO A 64 -3.79 -7.20 4.42
C PRO A 64 -5.07 -6.32 4.39
N ALA A 65 -6.24 -6.92 4.66
CA ALA A 65 -7.52 -6.22 4.60
C ALA A 65 -7.59 -4.94 5.47
N PRO A 66 -7.03 -4.89 6.69
CA PRO A 66 -7.03 -3.67 7.50
C PRO A 66 -6.27 -2.49 6.90
N ALA A 67 -5.42 -2.71 5.89
CA ALA A 67 -4.74 -1.62 5.23
C ALA A 67 -5.71 -0.63 4.57
N LYS A 68 -6.86 -1.11 4.09
CA LYS A 68 -7.89 -0.26 3.49
C LYS A 68 -8.43 0.77 4.49
N ASP A 69 -8.83 0.30 5.67
CA ASP A 69 -9.38 1.16 6.72
C ASP A 69 -8.32 2.14 7.24
N ALA A 70 -7.07 1.69 7.35
CA ALA A 70 -5.95 2.55 7.71
C ALA A 70 -5.68 3.65 6.67
N ILE A 71 -5.78 3.35 5.37
CA ILE A 71 -5.70 4.36 4.30
C ILE A 71 -6.81 5.39 4.45
N PHE A 72 -8.07 4.96 4.63
CA PHE A 72 -9.18 5.89 4.80
C PHE A 72 -9.03 6.77 6.04
N LYS A 73 -8.63 6.19 7.18
CA LYS A 73 -8.31 6.94 8.39
C LYS A 73 -7.21 7.98 8.17
N TYR A 74 -6.19 7.64 7.38
CA TYR A 74 -5.14 8.60 7.00
C TYR A 74 -5.69 9.74 6.14
N LEU A 75 -6.51 9.43 5.13
CA LEU A 75 -7.09 10.44 4.22
C LEU A 75 -8.05 11.40 4.94
N GLU A 76 -8.73 10.96 6.00
CA GLU A 76 -9.58 11.83 6.83
C GLU A 76 -8.78 12.83 7.68
N ASN A 77 -7.55 12.47 8.08
CA ASN A 77 -6.67 13.34 8.87
C ASN A 77 -5.18 13.10 8.50
N PRO A 78 -4.68 13.73 7.42
CA PRO A 78 -3.31 13.50 6.93
C PRO A 78 -2.21 13.99 7.90
N ASP A 79 -2.53 14.95 8.76
CA ASP A 79 -1.60 15.56 9.71
C ASP A 79 -1.36 14.69 10.96
N GLN A 80 -2.15 13.62 11.14
CA GLN A 80 -2.00 12.76 12.30
C GLN A 80 -0.60 12.09 12.34
N PRO A 81 -0.08 11.77 13.54
CA PRO A 81 1.11 10.95 13.69
C PRO A 81 0.93 9.57 13.04
N ALA A 82 2.05 8.93 12.69
CA ALA A 82 2.01 7.54 12.25
C ALA A 82 1.34 6.67 13.32
N PHE A 83 0.49 5.74 12.90
CA PHE A 83 -0.24 4.88 13.83
C PHE A 83 -0.03 3.40 13.54
N PHE A 84 -0.36 2.59 14.54
CA PHE A 84 -0.27 1.15 14.51
C PHE A 84 -1.65 0.52 14.42
N PHE A 85 -1.80 -0.49 13.56
CA PHE A 85 -2.94 -1.36 13.55
C PHE A 85 -2.48 -2.80 13.76
N THR A 86 -3.00 -3.47 14.80
CA THR A 86 -2.75 -4.90 15.02
C THR A 86 -4.05 -5.69 15.06
N THR A 87 -4.05 -6.82 14.36
CA THR A 87 -5.04 -7.90 14.56
C THR A 87 -4.42 -9.12 15.22
N ASN A 88 -3.13 -9.07 15.55
CA ASN A 88 -2.39 -10.13 16.22
C ASN A 88 -2.66 -9.99 17.73
N GLN A 89 -3.51 -10.85 18.29
CA GLN A 89 -3.85 -10.91 19.72
C GLN A 89 -3.16 -12.07 20.41
#